data_AF-A0A357NBZ5-F1
#
_entry.id   AF-A0A357NBZ5-F1
#
_cell.length_a   1.000
_cell.length_b   1.000
_cell.length_c   1.000
_cell.angle_alpha   90.00
_cell.angle_beta   90.00
_cell.angle_gamma   90.00
#
_symmetry.space_group_name_H-M   'P 1'
#
loop_
_entity.id
_entity.type
_entity.pdbx_description
1 polymer ?
#
loop_
_entity_poly.entity_id
_entity_poly.type
_entity_poly.pdbx_seq_one_letter_code
_entity_poly.pdbx_strand_id
1 'polypeptide(L)' 'MLDKLQAIEDKYEQLGELLSDPSIIANQSEWQKHAKAHAKITDLVAKFREYKEVLKGLE' A
#
# COMPACT_ATOMS: atom_id res chain seq x y z
N MET A 1 -13.30 -11.07 5.66
CA MET A 1 -12.59 -10.22 6.67
C MET A 1 -11.17 -9.93 6.22
N LEU A 2 -10.44 -10.94 5.76
CA LEU A 2 -9.17 -10.79 5.02
C LEU A 2 -9.36 -10.05 3.68
N ASP A 3 -10.53 -10.12 3.07
CA ASP A 3 -10.88 -9.39 1.83
C ASP A 3 -10.71 -7.87 1.95
N LYS A 4 -11.00 -7.33 3.14
CA LYS A 4 -10.80 -5.89 3.41
C LYS A 4 -9.32 -5.55 3.49
N LEU A 5 -8.50 -6.42 4.08
CA LEU A 5 -7.05 -6.25 4.14
C LEU A 5 -6.43 -6.40 2.75
N GLN A 6 -6.93 -7.34 1.94
CA GLN A 6 -6.53 -7.49 0.55
C GLN A 6 -6.86 -6.25 -0.27
N ALA A 7 -8.04 -5.64 -0.10
CA ALA A 7 -8.40 -4.38 -0.76
C ALA A 7 -7.51 -3.20 -0.30
N ILE A 8 -7.03 -3.22 0.94
CA ILE A 8 -6.08 -2.21 1.45
C ILE A 8 -4.69 -2.44 0.86
N GLU A 9 -4.23 -3.69 0.72
CA GLU A 9 -3.00 -4.05 0.04
C GLU A 9 -3.02 -3.61 -1.43
N ASP A 10 -4.10 -3.89 -2.16
CA ASP A 10 -4.27 -3.48 -3.56
C ASP A 10 -4.20 -1.95 -3.70
N LYS A 11 -4.87 -1.22 -2.80
CA LYS A 11 -4.81 0.24 -2.75
C LYS A 11 -3.41 0.77 -2.41
N TYR A 12 -2.66 0.07 -1.58
CA TYR A 12 -1.27 0.41 -1.27
C TYR A 12 -0.38 0.29 -2.50
N GLU A 13 -0.53 -0.79 -3.27
CA GLU A 13 0.21 -0.98 -4.52
C GLU A 13 -0.15 0.11 -5.54
N GLN A 14 -1.44 0.39 -5.75
CA GLN A 14 -1.91 1.46 -6.63
C GLN A 14 -1.34 2.83 -6.22
N LEU A 15 -1.29 3.14 -4.93
CA LEU A 15 -0.70 4.40 -4.44
C LEU A 15 0.81 4.44 -4.71
N GLY A 16 1.52 3.31 -4.60
CA GLY A 16 2.94 3.21 -4.95
C GLY A 16 3.21 3.42 -6.44
N GLU A 17 2.35 2.87 -7.30
CA GLU A 17 2.41 3.10 -8.76
C GLU A 17 2.19 4.59 -9.09
N LEU A 18 1.17 5.21 -8.51
CA LEU A 18 0.91 6.65 -8.68
C LEU A 18 2.06 7.52 -8.18
N LEU A 19 2.72 7.13 -7.08
CA LEU A 19 3.88 7.85 -6.56
C LEU A 19 5.12 7.72 -7.44
N SER A 20 5.14 6.72 -8.32
CA SER A 20 6.19 6.49 -9.31
C SER A 20 5.87 7.14 -10.66
N ASP A 21 4.64 7.62 -10.86
CA ASP A 21 4.22 8.27 -12.11
C ASP A 21 4.84 9.68 -12.23
N PRO A 22 5.56 10.00 -13.33
CA PRO A 22 6.19 11.30 -13.52
C PRO A 22 5.22 12.48 -13.51
N SER A 23 3.97 12.28 -13.94
CA SER A 23 2.94 13.33 -13.98
C SER A 23 2.44 13.67 -12.58
N ILE A 24 2.33 12.66 -11.71
CA ILE A 24 2.03 12.86 -10.29
C ILE A 24 3.22 13.48 -9.56
N ILE A 25 4.44 13.01 -9.81
CA ILE A 25 5.66 13.58 -9.22
C ILE A 25 5.81 15.07 -9.57
N ALA A 26 5.48 15.44 -10.83
CA ALA A 26 5.45 16.84 -11.25
C ALA A 26 4.38 17.68 -10.50
N ASN A 27 3.31 17.04 -10.01
CA ASN A 27 2.29 17.67 -9.18
C ASN A 27 2.53 17.38 -7.69
N GLN A 28 3.38 18.21 -7.07
CA GLN A 28 3.81 18.02 -5.69
C GLN A 28 2.66 17.94 -4.66
N SER A 29 1.52 18.61 -4.92
CA SER A 29 0.34 18.56 -4.04
C SER A 29 -0.32 17.18 -4.07
N GLU A 30 -0.58 16.64 -5.26
CA GLU A 30 -1.16 15.30 -5.40
C GLU A 30 -0.16 14.23 -4.96
N TRP A 31 1.13 14.37 -5.28
CA TRP A 31 2.17 13.47 -4.79
C TRP A 31 2.19 13.42 -3.27
N GLN A 32 2.16 14.56 -2.58
CA GLN A 32 2.17 14.60 -1.11
C GLN A 32 0.92 13.95 -0.51
N LYS A 33 -0.24 14.11 -1.16
CA LYS A 33 -1.50 13.48 -0.74
C LYS A 33 -1.43 11.95 -0.90
N HIS A 34 -0.95 11.46 -2.03
CA HIS A 34 -0.74 10.02 -2.25
C HIS A 34 0.31 9.45 -1.30
N ALA A 35 1.40 10.17 -1.04
CA ALA A 35 2.48 9.76 -0.16
C ALA A 35 1.99 9.62 1.28
N LYS A 36 1.20 10.58 1.77
CA LYS A 36 0.56 10.51 3.10
C LYS A 36 -0.43 9.35 3.19
N ALA A 37 -1.23 9.12 2.14
CA ALA A 37 -2.17 8.01 2.11
C ALA A 37 -1.45 6.64 2.13
N HIS A 38 -0.37 6.52 1.34
CA HIS A 38 0.47 5.33 1.28
C HIS A 38 1.15 5.05 2.64
N ALA A 39 1.76 6.07 3.25
CA ALA A 39 2.38 5.98 4.58
C ALA A 39 1.38 5.55 5.65
N LYS A 40 0.14 6.06 5.62
CA LYS A 40 -0.90 5.74 6.60
C LYS A 40 -1.30 4.26 6.62
N ILE A 41 -1.24 3.58 5.47
CA ILE A 41 -1.62 2.17 5.35
C ILE A 41 -0.42 1.22 5.27
N THR A 42 0.81 1.75 5.20
CA THR A 42 2.06 0.96 5.10
C THR A 42 2.17 -0.03 6.25
N ASP A 43 1.99 0.43 7.49
CA ASP A 43 2.13 -0.41 8.69
C ASP A 43 1.11 -1.57 8.71
N LEU A 44 -0.14 -1.26 8.33
CA LEU A 44 -1.21 -2.25 8.25
C LEU A 44 -0.94 -3.31 7.17
N VAL A 45 -0.47 -2.89 5.99
CA VAL A 45 -0.11 -3.81 4.89
C VAL A 45 1.13 -4.62 5.26
N ALA A 46 2.13 -4.03 5.92
CA ALA A 46 3.31 -4.75 6.38
C ALA A 46 2.94 -5.89 7.34
N LYS A 47 2.07 -5.61 8.33
CA LYS A 47 1.55 -6.63 9.25
C LYS A 47 0.72 -7.70 8.56
N PHE A 48 -0.07 -7.32 7.55
CA PHE A 48 -0.84 -8.28 6.76
C PHE A 48 0.06 -9.20 5.91
N ARG A 49 1.12 -8.66 5.31
CA ARG A 49 2.11 -9.44 4.55
C ARG A 49 2.86 -10.41 5.45
N GLU A 50 3.32 -9.95 6.62
CA GLU A 50 3.93 -10.80 7.64
C GLU A 50 3.01 -11.97 8.04
N TYR A 51 1.72 -11.70 8.26
CA TYR A 51 0.72 -12.74 8.54
C TYR A 51 0.59 -13.76 7.39
N LYS A 52 0.56 -13.30 6.13
CA LYS A 52 0.51 -14.17 4.95
C LYS A 52 1.76 -15.05 4.83
N GLU A 53 2.94 -14.49 5.10
CA GLU A 53 4.20 -15.26 5.08
C GLU A 53 4.24 -16.32 6.16
N VAL A 54 3.86 -15.99 7.40
CA VAL A 54 3.81 -16.95 8.50
C VAL A 54 2.83 -18.08 8.20
N LEU A 55 1.64 -17.78 7.67
CA LEU A 55 0.67 -18.81 7.27
C LEU A 55 1.26 -19.75 6.21
N LYS A 56 1.92 -19.20 5.18
CA LYS A 56 2.52 -19.99 4.11
C LYS A 56 3.66 -20.89 4.61
N GLY A 57 4.38 -20.48 5.65
CA GLY A 57 5.45 -21.28 6.27
C GLY A 57 4.95 -22.37 7.22
N LEU A 58 3.65 -22.40 7.54
CA LEU A 58 3.01 -23.44 8.36
C LEU A 58 2.39 -24.56 7.50
N GLU A 59 2.31 -24.38 6.18
CA GLU A 59 1.98 -25.42 5.18
C GLU A 59 3.22 -26.23 4.80
#